data_AF-A0A2E9A4Q4-F1
#
_entry.id   AF-A0A2E9A4Q4-F1
#
_cell.length_a   1.000
_cell.length_b   1.000
_cell.length_c   1.000
_cell.angle_alpha   90.00
_cell.angle_beta   90.00
_cell.angle_gamma   90.00
#
_symmetry.space_group_name_H-M   'P 1'
#
loop_
_entity.id
_entity.type
_entity.pdbx_description
1 polymer ?
#
loop_
_entity_poly.entity_id
_entity_poly.type
_entity_poly.pdbx_seq_one_letter_code
_entity_poly.pdbx_strand_id
1 'polypeptide(L)' 'MTINLGDTVPDFNLTALDGSQTEINSFRGKPLIIFMWASW' A
#
# COMPACT_ATOMS: atom_id res chain seq x y z
N MET A 1 2.46 -10.42 -12.99
CA MET A 1 3.61 -9.94 -12.21
C MET A 1 3.59 -10.68 -10.88
N THR A 2 4.67 -11.34 -10.50
CA THR A 2 4.79 -12.08 -9.24
C THR A 2 5.65 -11.24 -8.31
N ILE A 3 5.27 -11.14 -7.03
CA ILE A 3 6.03 -10.42 -6.00
C ILE A 3 6.89 -11.43 -5.24
N ASN A 4 8.19 -11.15 -5.14
CA ASN A 4 9.17 -11.95 -4.41
C ASN A 4 9.70 -11.18 -3.19
N LEU A 5 10.34 -11.91 -2.27
CA LEU A 5 11.01 -11.29 -1.13
C LEU A 5 12.15 -10.39 -1.61
N GLY A 6 12.19 -9.15 -1.11
CA GLY A 6 13.19 -8.14 -1.47
C GLY A 6 12.77 -7.25 -2.65
N ASP A 7 11.67 -7.57 -3.33
CA ASP A 7 11.15 -6.69 -4.38
C ASP A 7 10.73 -5.34 -3.80
N THR A 8 11.01 -4.28 -4.55
CA THR A 8 10.50 -2.96 -4.22
C THR A 8 9.00 -2.93 -4.49
N VAL A 9 8.24 -2.47 -3.50
CA VAL A 9 6.79 -2.28 -3.65
C VAL A 9 6.53 -1.29 -4.79
N PRO A 10 5.69 -1.63 -5.79
CA PRO A 10 5.33 -0.70 -6.85
C PRO A 10 4.54 0.48 -6.30
N ASP A 11 4.61 1.62 -6.97
CA ASP A 11 3.79 2.78 -6.60
C ASP A 11 2.32 2.55 -7.03
N PHE A 12 1.38 2.81 -6.11
CA PHE A 12 -0.05 2.76 -6.35
C PHE A 12 -0.81 3.73 -5.45
N ASN A 13 -2.03 4.06 -5.87
CA ASN A 13 -2.99 4.86 -5.11
C ASN A 13 -3.91 3.97 -4.29
N LEU A 14 -4.23 4.44 -3.09
CA LEU A 14 -5.20 3.85 -2.17
C LEU A 14 -6.32 4.85 -1.92
N THR A 15 -7.54 4.33 -1.83
CA THR A 15 -8.66 5.10 -1.29
C THR A 15 -8.63 5.01 0.23
N ALA A 16 -8.53 6.17 0.89
CA ALA A 16 -8.61 6.27 2.35
C ALA A 16 -10.06 6.14 2.84
N LEU A 17 -10.23 6.03 4.16
CA LEU A 17 -11.54 5.86 4.80
C LEU A 17 -12.50 7.03 4.55
N ASP A 18 -11.96 8.23 4.33
CA ASP A 18 -12.72 9.43 3.99
C ASP A 18 -12.99 9.60 2.49
N GLY A 19 -12.59 8.62 1.66
CA GLY A 19 -12.72 8.65 0.21
C GLY A 19 -11.63 9.42 -0.52
N SER A 20 -10.69 10.06 0.19
CA SER A 20 -9.54 10.71 -0.42
C SER A 20 -8.58 9.70 -1.05
N GLN A 21 -7.75 10.17 -1.98
CA GLN A 21 -6.69 9.35 -2.58
C GLN A 21 -5.39 9.59 -1.84
N THR A 22 -4.67 8.51 -1.53
CA THR A 22 -3.32 8.57 -0.96
C THR A 22 -2.36 7.70 -1.75
N GLU A 23 -1.14 8.19 -1.97
CA GLU A 23 -0.08 7.43 -2.63
C GLU A 23 0.67 6.56 -1.60
N ILE A 24 0.98 5.31 -1.95
CA ILE A 24 1.74 4.40 -1.08
C ILE A 24 3.12 4.95 -0.70
N ASN A 25 3.73 5.74 -1.59
CA ASN A 25 5.05 6.33 -1.38
C ASN A 25 5.08 7.38 -0.26
N SER A 26 3.92 7.94 0.13
CA SER A 26 3.79 8.95 1.19
C SER A 26 4.11 8.38 2.58
N PHE A 27 4.06 7.06 2.73
CA PHE A 27 4.35 6.34 3.97
C PHE A 27 5.82 5.92 4.13
N ARG A 28 6.70 6.28 3.18
CA ARG A 28 8.14 5.98 3.23
C ARG A 28 8.80 6.65 4.45
N GLY A 29 9.95 6.13 4.86
CA GLY A 29 10.74 6.63 6.00
C GLY A 29 10.53 5.86 7.32
N LYS A 30 9.63 4.87 7.34
CA LYS A 30 9.41 3.93 8.44
C LYS A 30 8.97 2.57 7.89
N PRO A 31 9.17 1.47 8.65
CA PRO A 31 8.59 0.19 8.29
C PRO A 31 7.06 0.30 8.14
N LEU A 32 6.53 -0.26 7.05
CA LEU A 32 5.11 -0.24 6.71
C LEU A 32 4.61 -1.67 6.55
N ILE A 33 3.46 -1.97 7.15
CA ILE A 33 2.74 -3.24 6.96
C ILE A 33 1.49 -2.94 6.13
N ILE A 34 1.34 -3.66 5.01
CA ILE A 34 0.13 -3.60 4.18
C ILE A 34 -0.73 -4.80 4.55
N PHE A 35 -1.96 -4.54 4.98
CA PHE A 35 -2.91 -5.57 5.37
C PHE A 35 -4.11 -5.52 4.42
N MET A 36 -4.30 -6.58 3.64
CA MET A 36 -5.41 -6.72 2.70
C MET A 36 -6.54 -7.51 3.35
N TRP A 37 -7.71 -6.87 3.48
CA TRP A 37 -8.91 -7.42 4.12
C TRP A 37 -10.13 -7.04 3.29
N ALA A 38 -11.17 -7.87 3.35
CA ALA A 38 -12.54 -7.44 3.06
C ALA A 38 -13.51 -8.08 4.07
N SER A 39 -14.59 -7.38 4.42
CA SER A 39 -15.53 -7.82 5.48
C SER A 39 -16.65 -8.74 5.01
N TRP A 40 -16.65 -9.09 3.73
CA TRP A 40 -17.71 -9.86 3.07
C TRP A 40 -17.33 -11.34 2.95
#